data_AF-A0A954U7I4-F1
#
_entry.id   AF-A0A954U7I4-F1
#
_cell.length_a   1.000
_cell.length_b   1.000
_cell.length_c   1.000
_cell.angle_alpha   90.00
_cell.angle_beta   90.00
_cell.angle_gamma   90.00
#
_symmetry.space_group_name_H-M   'P 1'
#
loop_
_entity.id
_entity.type
_entity.pdbx_description
1 polymer ?
#
loop_
_entity_poly.entity_id
_entity_poly.type
_entity_poly.pdbx_seq_one_letter_code
_entity_poly.pdbx_strand_id
1 'polypeptide(L)'
;RRDIAVMRALGAGRSTVMTIILFESILLSLAGGAFGWLAGHTLNWLASGRIEQQTGVTLGFFDIVPAEALLIPALMLLAVLVGLLPALAAYRTDVSKSLNS
;
A
#
# COMPACT_ATOMS: atom_id res chain seq x y z
N ARG A 1 -4.47 -5.86 16.75
CA ARG A 1 -5.30 -6.86 17.51
C ARG A 1 -6.19 -6.21 18.56
N ARG A 2 -5.68 -5.28 19.39
CA ARG A 2 -6.49 -4.52 20.35
C ARG A 2 -7.56 -3.68 19.65
N ASP A 3 -7.21 -2.98 18.57
CA ASP A 3 -8.17 -2.14 17.82
C ASP A 3 -9.24 -2.96 17.11
N ILE A 4 -8.87 -4.11 16.54
CA ILE A 4 -9.83 -5.07 15.97
C ILE A 4 -10.80 -5.58 17.03
N ALA A 5 -10.32 -5.90 18.24
CA ALA A 5 -11.16 -6.32 19.34
C ALA A 5 -12.09 -5.18 19.82
N VAL A 6 -11.60 -3.94 19.86
CA VAL A 6 -12.42 -2.75 20.16
C VAL A 6 -13.50 -2.54 19.09
N MET A 7 -13.14 -2.57 17.80
CA MET A 7 -14.10 -2.46 16.70
C MET A 7 -15.18 -3.56 16.76
N ARG A 8 -14.79 -4.81 17.05
CA ARG A 8 -15.72 -5.93 17.26
C ARG A 8 -16.61 -5.73 18.49
N ALA A 9 -16.08 -5.19 19.58
CA ALA A 9 -16.85 -4.89 20.79
C ALA A 9 -17.86 -3.75 20.58
N LEU A 10 -17.56 -2.82 19.66
CA LEU A 10 -18.47 -1.77 19.21
C LEU A 10 -19.51 -2.25 18.16
N GLY A 11 -19.52 -3.54 17.82
CA GLY A 11 -20.50 -4.14 16.90
C GLY A 11 -20.08 -4.16 15.43
N ALA A 12 -18.84 -3.82 15.09
CA ALA A 12 -18.37 -3.88 13.70
C ALA A 12 -18.39 -5.34 13.18
N GLY A 13 -19.05 -5.56 12.04
CA GLY A 13 -19.09 -6.87 11.39
C GLY A 13 -17.71 -7.30 10.84
N ARG A 14 -17.55 -8.61 10.59
CA ARG A 14 -16.31 -9.15 10.00
C ARG A 14 -15.95 -8.53 8.64
N SER A 15 -16.97 -8.19 7.84
CA SER A 15 -16.81 -7.52 6.55
C SER A 15 -16.28 -6.11 6.72
N THR A 16 -16.81 -5.36 7.69
CA THR A 16 -16.35 -4.00 8.01
C THR A 16 -14.88 -3.98 8.41
N VAL A 17 -14.47 -4.86 9.32
CA VAL A 17 -13.06 -4.96 9.75
C VAL A 17 -12.15 -5.35 8.59
N MET A 18 -12.57 -6.30 7.75
CA MET A 18 -11.85 -6.71 6.55
C MET A 18 -11.63 -5.54 5.58
N THR A 19 -12.69 -4.79 5.28
CA THR A 19 -12.62 -3.62 4.39
C THR A 19 -11.68 -2.55 4.93
N ILE A 20 -11.74 -2.27 6.25
CA ILE A 20 -10.85 -1.31 6.89
C ILE A 20 -9.38 -1.73 6.72
N ILE A 21 -9.04 -2.99 7.02
CA ILE A 21 -7.66 -3.49 6.91
C ILE A 21 -7.15 -3.40 5.47
N LEU A 22 -7.98 -3.77 4.48
CA LEU A 22 -7.61 -3.64 3.08
C LEU A 22 -7.39 -2.18 2.68
N PHE A 23 -8.25 -1.27 3.15
CA PHE A 23 -8.12 0.14 2.86
C PHE A 23 -6.87 0.75 3.50
N GLU A 24 -6.57 0.42 4.75
CA GLU A 24 -5.32 0.80 5.42
C GLU A 24 -4.10 0.31 4.64
N SER A 25 -4.12 -0.94 4.18
CA SER A 25 -3.03 -1.52 3.40
C SER A 25 -2.82 -0.79 2.07
N ILE A 26 -3.90 -0.44 1.37
CA ILE A 26 -3.86 0.35 0.13
C ILE A 26 -3.29 1.74 0.41
N LEU A 27 -3.79 2.45 1.42
CA LEU A 27 -3.32 3.78 1.78
C LEU A 27 -1.83 3.77 2.14
N LEU A 28 -1.38 2.79 2.94
CA LEU A 28 0.02 2.66 3.32
C LEU A 28 0.92 2.37 2.11
N SER A 29 0.50 1.45 1.23
CA SER A 29 1.26 1.17 0.00
C SER A 29 1.33 2.37 -0.92
N LEU A 30 0.23 3.11 -1.12
CA LEU A 30 0.23 4.31 -1.95
C LEU A 30 1.09 5.43 -1.33
N ALA A 31 1.00 5.66 -0.02
CA ALA A 31 1.82 6.65 0.67
C ALA A 31 3.31 6.29 0.61
N GLY A 32 3.66 5.03 0.87
CA GLY A 32 5.02 4.54 0.75
C GLY A 32 5.53 4.60 -0.69
N GLY A 33 4.69 4.28 -1.67
CA GLY A 33 5.00 4.38 -3.08
C GLY A 33 5.25 5.83 -3.53
N ALA A 34 4.40 6.78 -3.11
CA ALA A 34 4.59 8.19 -3.39
C ALA A 34 5.88 8.72 -2.77
N PHE A 35 6.18 8.33 -1.52
CA PHE A 35 7.42 8.70 -0.86
C PHE A 35 8.65 8.11 -1.56
N GLY A 36 8.60 6.83 -1.94
CA GLY A 36 9.69 6.16 -2.67
C GLY A 36 9.90 6.75 -4.06
N TRP A 37 8.83 7.09 -4.77
CA TRP A 37 8.86 7.77 -6.06
C TRP A 37 9.52 9.14 -5.96
N LEU A 38 9.10 9.96 -4.99
CA LEU A 38 9.72 11.27 -4.72
C LEU A 38 11.21 11.13 -4.37
N ALA A 39 11.55 10.18 -3.51
CA ALA A 39 12.94 9.93 -3.13
C ALA A 39 13.80 9.48 -4.32
N GLY A 40 13.27 8.61 -5.17
CA GLY A 40 13.93 8.14 -6.39
C GLY A 40 14.20 9.28 -7.39
N HIS A 41 13.19 10.11 -7.67
CA HIS A 41 13.34 11.29 -8.54
C HIS A 41 14.30 12.32 -7.95
N THR A 42 14.25 12.55 -6.63
CA THR A 42 15.21 13.42 -5.95
C THR A 42 16.63 12.90 -6.11
N LEU A 43 16.85 11.60 -5.93
CA LEU A 43 18.18 10.99 -6.06
C LEU A 43 18.70 11.05 -7.50
N ASN A 44 17.85 10.76 -8.49
CA ASN A 44 18.18 10.87 -9.91
C ASN A 44 18.55 12.31 -10.28
N TRP A 45 17.78 13.29 -9.82
CA TRP A 45 18.05 14.70 -10.08
C TRP A 45 19.37 15.15 -9.44
N LEU A 46 19.66 14.76 -8.20
CA LEU A 46 20.94 15.06 -7.55
C LEU A 46 22.13 14.37 -8.25
N ALA A 47 21.90 13.18 -8.81
CA ALA A 47 22.92 12.44 -9.57
C ALA A 47 23.03 12.88 -11.04
N SER A 48 22.14 13.76 -11.52
CA SER A 48 22.00 14.11 -12.95
C SER A 48 23.31 14.53 -13.60
N GLY A 49 24.09 15.42 -12.98
CA GLY A 49 25.37 15.87 -13.55
C GLY A 49 26.42 14.76 -13.68
N ARG A 50 26.40 13.75 -12.79
CA ARG A 50 27.29 12.58 -12.91
C ARG A 50 26.82 11.64 -14.02
N ILE A 51 25.51 11.48 -14.15
CA ILE A 51 24.89 10.67 -15.20
C ILE A 51 25.18 11.29 -16.57
N GLU A 52 25.00 12.60 -16.72
CA GLU A 52 25.27 13.36 -17.94
C GLU A 52 26.72 13.19 -18.40
N GLN A 53 27.70 13.25 -17.48
CA GLN A 53 29.11 13.05 -17.82
C GLN A 53 29.42 11.66 -18.37
N GLN A 54 28.63 10.64 -18.02
CA GLN A 54 28.86 9.25 -18.41
C GLN A 54 28.02 8.81 -19.61
N THR A 55 26.82 9.38 -19.76
CA THR A 55 25.83 8.94 -20.77
C THR A 55 25.46 10.02 -21.77
N GLY A 56 25.80 11.29 -21.50
CA GLY A 56 25.34 12.45 -22.27
C GLY A 56 23.88 12.82 -22.05
N VAL A 57 23.18 12.17 -21.12
CA VAL A 57 21.75 12.39 -20.85
C VAL A 57 21.58 13.18 -19.56
N THR A 58 20.87 14.31 -19.66
CA THR A 58 20.42 15.10 -18.50
C THR A 58 19.13 14.54 -17.95
N LEU A 59 19.06 14.33 -16.63
CA LEU A 59 17.84 13.91 -15.94
C LEU A 59 17.27 15.07 -15.14
N GLY A 60 16.07 15.51 -15.51
CA GLY A 60 15.22 16.40 -14.75
C GLY A 60 14.46 15.66 -13.65
N PHE A 61 13.98 16.41 -12.65
CA PHE A 61 13.16 15.85 -11.57
C PHE A 61 11.78 15.34 -12.05
N PHE A 62 11.25 15.91 -13.14
CA PHE A 62 9.96 15.52 -13.70
C PHE A 62 10.09 14.65 -14.96
N ASP A 63 11.26 14.04 -15.17
CA ASP A 63 11.50 13.13 -16.29
C ASP A 63 10.90 11.76 -15.97
N ILE A 64 9.58 11.67 -16.14
CA ILE A 64 8.80 10.47 -15.87
C ILE A 64 8.85 9.56 -17.10
N VAL A 65 9.28 8.32 -16.91
CA VAL A 65 9.28 7.31 -17.98
C VAL A 65 7.96 6.52 -18.00
N PRO A 66 7.48 6.04 -19.17
CA PRO A 66 6.24 5.27 -19.25
C PRO A 66 6.19 4.02 -18.35
N ALA A 67 7.35 3.43 -18.03
CA ALA A 67 7.45 2.30 -17.12
C ALA A 67 6.99 2.63 -15.68
N GLU A 68 7.04 3.91 -15.26
CA GLU A 68 6.56 4.33 -13.95
C GLU A 68 5.04 4.16 -13.79
N ALA A 69 4.28 4.08 -14.88
CA ALA A 69 2.87 3.74 -14.84
C ALA A 69 2.62 2.35 -14.21
N LEU A 70 3.62 1.46 -14.23
CA LEU A 70 3.55 0.14 -13.60
C LEU A 70 3.60 0.20 -12.07
N LEU A 71 4.03 1.32 -11.47
CA LEU A 71 4.07 1.50 -10.02
C LEU A 71 2.68 1.36 -9.41
N ILE A 72 1.65 1.96 -10.01
CA ILE A 72 0.28 1.92 -9.48
C ILE A 72 -0.26 0.48 -9.37
N PRO A 73 -0.31 -0.33 -10.45
CA PRO A 73 -0.78 -1.71 -10.32
C PRO A 73 0.13 -2.57 -9.44
N ALA A 74 1.45 -2.33 -9.42
CA ALA A 74 2.37 -3.05 -8.54
C ALA A 74 2.11 -2.74 -7.05
N LEU A 75 1.87 -1.47 -6.70
CA LEU A 75 1.54 -1.04 -5.34
C LEU A 75 0.16 -1.54 -4.91
N MET A 76 -0.82 -1.55 -5.82
CA MET A 76 -2.13 -2.15 -5.55
C MET A 76 -2.01 -3.65 -5.29
N LEU A 77 -1.22 -4.37 -6.08
CA LEU A 77 -0.95 -5.79 -5.85
C LEU A 77 -0.26 -6.01 -4.50
N LEU A 78 0.75 -5.20 -4.19
CA LEU A 78 1.46 -5.25 -2.91
C LEU A 78 0.51 -5.00 -1.72
N ALA A 79 -0.35 -3.98 -1.81
CA ALA A 79 -1.34 -3.66 -0.79
C ALA A 79 -2.28 -4.83 -0.53
N VAL A 80 -2.77 -5.48 -1.60
CA VAL A 80 -3.60 -6.66 -1.48
C VAL A 80 -2.82 -7.80 -0.83
N LEU A 81 -1.60 -8.11 -1.29
CA LEU A 81 -0.80 -9.20 -0.72
C LEU A 81 -0.51 -9.02 0.77
N VAL A 82 -0.16 -7.80 1.19
CA VAL A 82 0.14 -7.46 2.58
C VAL A 82 -1.14 -7.45 3.43
N GLY A 83 -2.22 -6.86 2.91
CA GLY A 83 -3.49 -6.73 3.63
C GLY A 83 -4.33 -8.01 3.68
N LEU A 84 -4.15 -8.94 2.74
CA LEU A 84 -5.00 -10.11 2.60
C LEU A 84 -4.87 -11.08 3.79
N LEU A 85 -3.65 -11.32 4.29
CA LEU A 85 -3.43 -12.21 5.44
C LEU A 85 -4.20 -11.74 6.70
N PRO A 86 -4.02 -10.49 7.18
CA PRO A 86 -4.77 -10.00 8.33
C PRO A 86 -6.27 -9.82 8.04
N ALA A 87 -6.64 -9.44 6.81
CA ALA A 87 -8.04 -9.31 6.38
C ALA A 87 -8.78 -10.66 6.45
N LEU A 88 -8.17 -11.74 5.96
CA LEU A 88 -8.72 -13.09 6.04
C LEU A 88 -8.80 -13.59 7.49
N ALA A 89 -7.81 -13.27 8.32
CA ALA A 89 -7.85 -13.62 9.74
C ALA A 89 -9.04 -12.94 10.46
N ALA A 90 -9.32 -11.67 10.15
CA ALA A 90 -10.49 -10.93 10.66
C ALA A 90 -11.81 -11.48 10.12
N TYR A 91 -11.85 -11.91 8.85
CA TYR A 91 -13.03 -12.51 8.25
C TYR A 91 -13.40 -13.86 8.87
N ARG A 92 -12.38 -14.69 9.16
CA ARG A 92 -12.54 -16.02 9.77
C ARG A 92 -12.89 -15.99 11.25
N THR A 93 -12.80 -14.86 11.92
CA THR A 93 -13.07 -14.76 13.38
C THR A 93 -14.56 -14.74 13.73
N ASP A 94 -15.44 -15.26 12.87
CA ASP A 94 -16.87 -15.27 13.16
C ASP A 94 -17.30 -16.46 14.01
N VAL A 95 -17.94 -16.09 15.10
CA VAL A 95 -18.76 -16.90 15.99
C VAL A 95 -20.00 -17.34 15.22
N SER A 96 -19.87 -18.37 14.38
CA SER A 96 -21.02 -19.04 13.73
C SER A 96 -21.87 -19.87 14.72
N LYS A 97 -21.98 -19.42 15.98
CA LYS A 97 -22.66 -20.12 17.09
C LYS A 97 -23.48 -19.20 18.00
N SER A 98 -24.17 -18.17 17.47
CA SER A 98 -25.06 -17.35 18.33
C SER A 98 -26.44 -16.99 17.76
N LEU A 99 -26.92 -17.68 16.72
CA LEU A 99 -28.31 -17.54 16.27
C LEU A 99 -29.06 -18.87 16.14
N ASN A 100 -28.73 -19.87 16.98
CA ASN A 100 -29.59 -21.06 17.12
C ASN A 100 -29.55 -21.68 18.54
N SER A 101 -29.64 -20.84 19.57
CA SER A 101 -30.21 -21.19 20.88
C SER A 101 -30.93 -19.98 21.44
#